data_AF-A0A085MCK1-F1
#
_entry.id   AF-A0A085MCK1-F1
#
_cell.length_a   1.000
_cell.length_b   1.000
_cell.length_c   1.000
_cell.angle_alpha   90.00
_cell.angle_beta   90.00
_cell.angle_gamma   90.00
#
_symmetry.space_group_name_H-M   'P 1'
#
loop_
_entity.id
_entity.type
_entity.pdbx_description
1 polymer ?
#
loop_
_entity_poly.entity_id
_entity_poly.type
_entity_poly.pdbx_seq_one_letter_code
_entity_poly.pdbx_strand_id
1 'polypeptide(L)'
;MVALWPRVLPCLASPNVCLLLRRSTWVLKHAFPLPVTPPGRSQRPPWERKIFQCYEILERDEDHVLPPVALILLRDVEGYGRAFDVIEVDSEIAHNEFLLPKKAVYASEFNQRLYNIPPEKMVSKSSRLLTFEHRTSQQLHSLIVIVNMSFDTPWILEKWHIQISLRRQGFIMDESCILLPGDTISGPNIDLEAKLFRFYVVINNHTVVPMLGRLQQISTRSSRRLLVPGLDPLRTNDEEMKICGVKHESIIQCETSLQGMSDSERLDIIANKLG
;
A
#
# COMPACT_ATOMS: atom_id res chain seq x y z
N MET A 1 49.17 1.42 45.56
CA MET A 1 49.81 0.95 44.31
C MET A 1 49.08 -0.31 43.87
N VAL A 2 48.18 -0.19 42.90
CA VAL A 2 47.41 -1.30 42.31
C VAL A 2 47.32 -1.02 40.81
N ALA A 3 47.71 -1.99 40.00
CA ALA A 3 47.75 -1.96 38.55
C ALA A 3 46.36 -2.11 37.92
N LEU A 4 46.09 -1.43 36.81
CA LEU A 4 45.00 -1.75 35.88
C LEU A 4 45.43 -1.41 34.44
N TRP A 5 45.25 -2.40 33.56
CA TRP A 5 45.67 -2.50 32.16
C TRP A 5 45.13 -1.43 31.19
N PRO A 6 45.78 -1.20 30.03
CA PRO A 6 45.13 -0.53 28.92
C PRO A 6 44.15 -1.49 28.24
N ARG A 7 42.85 -1.17 28.30
CA ARG A 7 41.83 -1.84 27.49
C ARG A 7 42.06 -1.50 26.01
N VAL A 8 42.56 -2.48 25.27
CA VAL A 8 42.37 -2.58 23.83
C VAL A 8 40.87 -2.80 23.58
N LEU A 9 40.22 -1.89 22.86
CA LEU A 9 38.91 -2.16 22.25
C LEU A 9 39.09 -2.27 20.73
N PRO A 10 38.37 -3.21 20.10
CA PRO A 10 38.73 -3.78 18.82
C PRO A 10 38.19 -2.95 17.65
N CYS A 11 38.97 -2.96 16.57
CA CYS A 11 38.51 -2.66 15.23
C CYS A 11 37.31 -3.57 14.89
N LEU A 12 36.12 -2.99 14.79
CA LEU A 12 35.00 -3.56 14.06
C LEU A 12 34.85 -2.77 12.77
N ALA A 13 35.37 -3.34 11.70
CA ALA A 13 34.98 -2.99 10.35
C ALA A 13 33.47 -3.26 10.20
N SER A 14 32.71 -2.25 9.82
CA SER A 14 31.37 -2.42 9.27
C SER A 14 31.29 -1.65 7.93
N PRO A 15 30.42 -2.13 7.02
CA PRO A 15 30.59 -1.99 5.59
C PRO A 15 30.17 -0.61 5.10
N ASN A 16 30.94 -0.06 4.16
CA ASN A 16 30.55 1.06 3.30
C ASN A 16 29.83 2.20 4.04
N VAL A 17 30.57 2.88 4.91
CA VAL A 17 30.30 4.30 5.14
C VAL A 17 30.67 5.01 3.83
N CYS A 18 29.75 4.98 2.87
CA CYS A 18 29.62 6.09 1.95
C CYS A 18 29.35 7.29 2.88
N LEU A 19 30.42 7.99 3.27
CA LEU A 19 30.31 9.37 3.68
C LEU A 19 29.72 10.08 2.48
N LEU A 20 28.40 10.02 2.32
CA LEU A 20 27.67 10.98 1.53
C LEU A 20 28.13 12.30 2.11
N LEU A 21 28.96 12.99 1.33
CA LEU A 21 29.39 14.34 1.61
C LEU A 21 28.09 15.13 1.76
N ARG A 22 27.60 15.30 3.00
CA ARG A 22 26.37 16.03 3.26
C ARG A 22 26.67 17.45 2.81
N ARG A 23 26.14 17.82 1.65
CA ARG A 23 26.36 19.15 1.06
C ARG A 23 25.51 20.12 1.85
N SER A 24 26.05 20.66 2.93
CA SER A 24 25.45 21.76 3.68
C SER A 24 25.93 23.08 3.09
N THR A 25 25.00 23.95 2.74
CA THR A 25 25.30 25.35 2.42
C THR A 25 25.28 26.16 3.71
N TRP A 26 26.19 27.12 3.79
CA TRP A 26 26.24 28.10 4.87
C TRP A 26 26.17 29.48 4.25
N VAL A 27 25.22 30.28 4.72
CA VAL A 27 25.16 31.69 4.36
C VAL A 27 26.02 32.45 5.34
N LEU A 28 27.10 33.04 4.82
CA LEU A 28 28.10 33.75 5.60
C LEU A 28 28.02 35.25 5.32
N LYS A 29 28.25 36.04 6.37
CA LYS A 29 28.44 37.49 6.26
C LYS A 29 29.82 37.85 6.78
N HIS A 30 30.46 38.86 6.20
CA HIS A 30 31.71 39.37 6.74
C HIS A 30 31.50 39.91 8.16
N ALA A 31 32.32 39.45 9.11
CA ALA A 31 32.24 39.86 10.51
C ALA A 31 32.59 41.35 10.71
N PHE A 32 33.43 41.90 9.81
CA PHE A 32 33.87 43.29 9.85
C PHE A 32 33.38 44.05 8.61
N PRO A 33 33.00 45.33 8.74
CA PRO A 33 32.60 46.15 7.60
C PRO A 33 33.78 46.35 6.65
N LEU A 34 33.60 45.95 5.40
CA LEU A 34 34.62 46.10 4.36
C LEU A 34 34.56 47.50 3.74
N PRO A 35 35.71 48.08 3.33
CA PRO A 35 35.71 49.33 2.59
C PRO A 35 34.97 49.17 1.26
N VAL A 36 34.16 50.17 0.89
CA VAL A 36 33.37 50.17 -0.34
C VAL A 36 34.30 50.06 -1.55
N THR A 37 33.99 49.12 -2.45
CA THR A 37 34.72 49.00 -3.72
C THR A 37 34.29 50.15 -4.64
N PRO A 38 35.24 50.97 -5.15
CA PRO A 38 34.90 52.06 -6.06
C PRO A 38 34.18 51.55 -7.33
N PRO A 39 33.24 52.33 -7.89
CA PRO A 39 32.54 51.93 -9.10
C PRO A 39 33.51 51.71 -10.25
N GLY A 40 33.30 50.63 -11.02
CA GLY A 40 34.16 50.27 -12.15
C GLY A 40 35.48 49.57 -11.77
N ARG A 41 35.77 49.36 -10.49
CA ARG A 41 36.89 48.52 -10.04
C ARG A 41 36.41 47.15 -9.61
N SER A 42 37.24 46.13 -9.82
CA SER A 42 36.99 44.78 -9.31
C SER A 42 37.05 44.77 -7.78
N GLN A 43 36.24 43.90 -7.17
CA GLN A 43 36.32 43.63 -5.74
C GLN A 43 37.74 43.15 -5.39
N ARG A 44 38.25 43.62 -4.25
CA ARG A 44 39.56 43.18 -3.77
C ARG A 44 39.55 41.70 -3.41
N PRO A 45 40.64 40.96 -3.66
CA PRO A 45 40.66 39.54 -3.37
C PRO A 45 40.67 39.25 -1.85
N PRO A 46 40.01 38.18 -1.39
CA PRO A 46 39.94 37.84 0.04
C PRO A 46 41.30 37.54 0.70
N TRP A 47 42.32 37.14 -0.09
CA TRP A 47 43.66 36.84 0.45
C TRP A 47 44.52 38.08 0.71
N GLU A 48 44.11 39.28 0.28
CA GLU A 48 44.88 40.52 0.50
C GLU A 48 45.00 40.86 1.99
N ARG A 49 43.95 40.62 2.78
CA ARG A 49 43.91 40.94 4.21
C ARG A 49 43.19 39.86 5.00
N LYS A 50 43.71 39.55 6.20
CA LYS A 50 43.08 38.59 7.13
C LYS A 50 41.65 38.98 7.51
N ILE A 51 41.36 40.28 7.62
CA ILE A 51 40.03 40.81 7.94
C ILE A 51 38.99 40.39 6.90
N PHE A 52 39.39 40.25 5.63
CA PHE A 52 38.50 39.82 4.54
C PHE A 52 38.15 38.33 4.62
N GLN A 53 38.85 37.55 5.44
CA GLN A 53 38.62 36.12 5.63
C GLN A 53 37.81 35.81 6.90
N CYS A 54 37.44 36.84 7.66
CA CYS A 54 36.63 36.68 8.86
C CYS A 54 35.15 36.74 8.51
N TYR A 55 34.44 35.63 8.76
CA TYR A 55 33.02 35.48 8.50
C TYR A 55 32.25 35.11 9.77
N GLU A 56 31.02 35.60 9.83
CA GLU A 56 30.00 35.22 10.80
C GLU A 56 28.94 34.38 10.08
N ILE A 57 28.48 33.33 10.75
CA ILE A 57 27.46 32.42 10.21
C ILE A 57 26.11 33.08 10.45
N LEU A 58 25.35 33.33 9.39
CA LEU A 58 23.99 33.88 9.49
C LEU A 58 22.94 32.78 9.48
N GLU A 59 22.99 31.90 8.48
CA GLU A 59 21.98 30.87 8.26
C GLU A 59 22.67 29.55 7.89
N ARG A 60 22.09 28.45 8.37
CA ARG A 60 22.46 27.10 7.97
C ARG A 60 21.28 26.48 7.25
N ASP A 61 21.56 25.67 6.23
CA ASP A 61 20.52 24.94 5.51
C ASP A 61 19.68 24.04 6.42
N GLU A 62 20.25 23.55 7.53
CA GLU A 62 19.56 22.66 8.48
C GLU A 62 18.45 23.37 9.28
N ASP A 63 18.45 24.71 9.31
CA ASP A 63 17.48 25.49 10.08
C ASP A 63 16.14 25.64 9.33
N HIS A 64 16.11 25.35 8.02
CA HIS A 64 14.93 25.52 7.18
C HIS A 64 14.26 24.19 6.85
N VAL A 65 12.98 24.06 7.22
CA VAL A 65 12.14 22.96 6.71
C VAL A 65 11.81 23.25 5.25
N LEU A 66 12.20 22.35 4.36
CA LEU A 66 11.92 22.48 2.93
C LEU A 66 10.40 22.49 2.70
N PRO A 67 9.87 23.39 1.86
CA PRO A 67 8.46 23.39 1.54
C PRO A 67 8.09 22.10 0.76
N PRO A 68 6.86 21.62 0.92
CA PRO A 68 6.39 20.47 0.16
C PRO A 68 6.37 20.80 -1.34
N VAL A 69 6.65 19.79 -2.16
CA VAL A 69 6.72 19.88 -3.62
C VAL A 69 5.40 19.44 -4.21
N ALA A 70 4.78 20.29 -5.03
CA ALA A 70 3.58 19.96 -5.77
C ALA A 70 3.90 19.13 -7.03
N LEU A 71 3.25 17.98 -7.15
CA LEU A 71 3.42 17.03 -8.25
C LEU A 71 2.06 16.68 -8.86
N ILE A 72 2.07 16.33 -10.14
CA ILE A 72 0.94 15.78 -10.88
C ILE A 72 1.20 14.30 -11.13
N LEU A 73 0.31 13.43 -10.65
CA LEU A 73 0.42 11.99 -10.86
C LEU A 73 0.17 11.63 -12.33
N LEU A 74 0.99 10.75 -12.91
CA LEU A 74 0.78 10.21 -14.26
C LEU A 74 0.01 8.88 -14.27
N ARG A 75 0.06 8.17 -13.14
CA ARG A 75 -0.58 6.87 -12.92
C ARG A 75 -1.21 6.86 -11.53
N ASP A 76 -2.11 5.93 -11.28
CA ASP A 76 -2.66 5.71 -9.94
C ASP A 76 -1.53 5.25 -9.01
N VAL A 77 -1.36 5.93 -7.87
CA VAL A 77 -0.34 5.62 -6.87
C VAL A 77 -0.97 5.43 -5.51
N GLU A 78 -0.83 4.22 -4.97
CA GLU A 78 -1.37 3.79 -3.68
C GLU A 78 -1.06 4.79 -2.56
N GLY A 79 -2.09 5.17 -1.81
CA GLY A 79 -2.00 6.10 -0.68
C GLY A 79 -1.93 7.58 -1.04
N TYR A 80 -1.67 7.91 -2.32
CA TYR A 80 -1.53 9.30 -2.76
C TYR A 80 -2.71 9.80 -3.58
N GLY A 81 -3.12 9.06 -4.63
CA GLY A 81 -4.24 9.46 -5.47
C GLY A 81 -4.29 8.76 -6.83
N ARG A 82 -5.22 9.23 -7.67
CA ARG A 82 -5.41 8.75 -9.04
C ARG A 82 -4.53 9.53 -10.02
N ALA A 83 -4.39 8.97 -11.22
CA ALA A 83 -3.73 9.64 -12.33
C ALA A 83 -4.35 11.02 -12.56
N PHE A 84 -3.48 12.00 -12.76
CA PHE A 84 -3.76 13.42 -12.97
C PHE A 84 -4.17 14.23 -11.72
N ASP A 85 -4.19 13.62 -10.54
CA ASP A 85 -4.36 14.35 -9.29
C ASP A 85 -3.09 15.16 -8.95
N VAL A 86 -3.29 16.32 -8.31
CA VAL A 86 -2.21 17.14 -7.75
C VAL A 86 -1.98 16.75 -6.29
N ILE A 87 -0.75 16.38 -5.97
CA ILE A 87 -0.34 16.01 -4.62
C ILE A 87 0.79 16.91 -4.13
N GLU A 88 0.83 17.16 -2.83
CA GLU A 88 1.92 17.86 -2.15
C GLU A 88 2.65 16.86 -1.26
N VAL A 89 3.95 16.69 -1.47
CA VAL A 89 4.79 15.70 -0.78
C VAL A 89 6.16 16.27 -0.44
N ASP A 90 6.86 15.64 0.50
CA ASP A 90 8.22 16.04 0.86
C ASP A 90 9.20 15.84 -0.30
N SER A 91 10.25 16.67 -0.36
CA SER A 91 11.21 16.69 -1.47
C SER A 91 11.94 15.35 -1.68
N GLU A 92 12.28 14.66 -0.58
CA GLU A 92 12.95 13.35 -0.64
C GLU A 92 12.06 12.30 -1.30
N ILE A 93 10.78 12.25 -0.89
CA ILE A 93 9.78 11.33 -1.43
C ILE A 93 9.48 11.70 -2.88
N ALA A 94 9.29 12.98 -3.17
CA ALA A 94 9.09 13.51 -4.52
C ALA A 94 10.18 13.01 -5.49
N HIS A 95 11.44 13.14 -5.09
CA HIS A 95 12.56 12.76 -5.95
C HIS A 95 12.66 11.24 -6.10
N ASN A 96 12.71 10.50 -4.99
CA ASN A 96 13.04 9.08 -4.98
C ASN A 96 11.87 8.20 -5.45
N GLU A 97 10.65 8.47 -4.97
CA GLU A 97 9.49 7.60 -5.20
C GLU A 97 8.66 7.99 -6.41
N PHE A 98 8.67 9.27 -6.81
CA PHE A 98 7.79 9.79 -7.85
C PHE A 98 8.51 10.21 -9.13
N LEU A 99 9.45 11.15 -9.03
CA LEU A 99 10.10 11.74 -10.19
C LEU A 99 11.07 10.76 -10.84
N LEU A 100 11.94 10.13 -10.05
CA LEU A 100 12.92 9.16 -10.55
C LEU A 100 12.27 7.98 -11.30
N PRO A 101 11.25 7.29 -10.76
CA PRO A 101 10.54 6.24 -11.48
C PRO A 101 9.49 6.77 -12.48
N LYS A 102 9.38 8.10 -12.67
CA LYS A 102 8.41 8.73 -13.56
C LYS A 102 6.96 8.32 -13.24
N LYS A 103 6.59 8.29 -11.96
CA LYS A 103 5.19 8.13 -11.49
C LYS A 103 4.44 9.46 -11.48
N ALA A 104 5.16 10.56 -11.27
CA ALA A 104 4.61 11.90 -11.26
C ALA A 104 5.55 12.87 -11.97
N VAL A 105 5.05 14.07 -12.21
CA VAL A 105 5.78 15.18 -12.84
C VAL A 105 5.55 16.44 -12.02
N TYR A 106 6.46 17.41 -12.05
CA TYR A 106 6.27 18.70 -11.40
C TYR A 106 4.97 19.39 -11.83
N ALA A 107 4.28 19.99 -10.88
CA ALA A 107 3.07 20.79 -11.11
C ALA A 107 3.40 22.16 -11.74
N SER A 108 3.94 22.13 -12.96
CA SER A 108 4.20 23.32 -13.78
C SER A 108 3.15 23.42 -14.89
N GLU A 109 2.76 24.65 -15.26
CA GLU A 109 1.88 24.91 -16.41
C GLU A 109 2.39 24.26 -17.71
N PHE A 110 3.71 24.18 -17.87
CA PHE A 110 4.32 23.51 -19.01
C PHE A 110 3.93 22.03 -19.07
N ASN A 111 3.99 21.33 -17.93
CA ASN A 111 3.66 19.92 -17.85
C ASN A 111 2.16 19.69 -17.99
N GLN A 112 1.32 20.59 -17.47
CA GLN A 112 -0.13 20.51 -17.67
C GLN A 112 -0.49 20.52 -19.16
N ARG A 113 0.16 21.40 -19.95
CA ARG A 113 0.00 21.46 -21.40
C ARG A 113 0.59 20.23 -22.10
N LEU A 114 1.78 19.79 -21.70
CA LEU A 114 2.45 18.63 -22.31
C LEU A 114 1.61 17.34 -22.21
N TYR A 115 0.95 17.13 -21.09
CA TYR A 115 0.14 15.94 -20.83
C TYR A 115 -1.36 16.15 -21.13
N ASN A 116 -1.76 17.29 -21.68
CA ASN A 116 -3.15 17.66 -22.00
C ASN A 116 -4.13 17.41 -20.83
N ILE A 117 -3.72 17.79 -19.62
CA ILE A 117 -4.48 17.52 -18.39
C ILE A 117 -5.57 18.60 -18.27
N PRO A 118 -6.86 18.25 -18.30
CA PRO A 118 -7.91 19.24 -18.11
C PRO A 118 -7.90 19.75 -16.66
N PRO A 119 -8.08 21.06 -16.43
CA PRO A 119 -8.06 21.64 -15.08
C PRO A 119 -9.16 21.08 -14.18
N GLU A 120 -10.27 20.61 -14.76
CA GLU A 120 -11.38 19.97 -14.04
C GLU A 120 -10.95 18.71 -13.29
N LYS A 121 -10.07 17.90 -13.88
CA LYS A 121 -9.55 16.67 -13.24
C LYS A 121 -8.58 16.97 -12.10
N MET A 122 -7.94 18.13 -12.11
CA MET A 122 -7.03 18.56 -11.04
C MET A 122 -7.78 19.05 -9.79
N VAL A 123 -9.00 19.56 -9.97
CA VAL A 123 -9.83 20.10 -8.87
C VAL A 123 -10.64 19.01 -8.19
N SER A 124 -11.02 17.95 -8.92
CA SER A 124 -11.63 16.78 -8.31
C SER A 124 -10.61 16.15 -7.38
N LYS A 125 -10.70 16.41 -6.06
CA LYS A 125 -10.08 15.55 -5.05
C LYS A 125 -10.74 14.19 -5.17
N SER A 126 -10.28 13.38 -6.11
CA SER A 126 -10.69 11.98 -6.21
C SER A 126 -10.39 11.39 -4.84
N SER A 127 -11.39 10.78 -4.22
CA SER A 127 -11.31 10.41 -2.82
C SER A 127 -10.12 9.47 -2.62
N ARG A 128 -9.12 9.90 -1.83
CA ARG A 128 -7.89 9.16 -1.50
C ARG A 128 -8.15 7.69 -1.12
N LEU A 129 -9.38 7.41 -0.67
CA LEU A 129 -9.96 6.10 -0.31
C LEU A 129 -9.85 5.03 -1.42
N LEU A 130 -9.92 5.42 -2.70
CA LEU A 130 -10.00 4.46 -3.82
C LEU A 130 -8.67 3.75 -4.11
N THR A 131 -7.55 4.27 -3.61
CA THR A 131 -6.24 3.70 -3.93
C THR A 131 -5.84 2.55 -3.02
N PHE A 132 -6.21 2.59 -1.74
CA PHE A 132 -6.02 1.45 -0.82
C PHE A 132 -6.94 0.28 -1.17
N GLU A 133 -8.13 0.58 -1.71
CA GLU A 133 -9.08 -0.42 -2.19
C GLU A 133 -8.47 -1.36 -3.23
N HIS A 134 -7.62 -0.86 -4.13
CA HIS A 134 -6.96 -1.70 -5.11
C HIS A 134 -6.00 -2.72 -4.46
N ARG A 135 -5.16 -2.28 -3.51
CA ARG A 135 -4.27 -3.21 -2.81
C ARG A 135 -5.05 -4.20 -1.96
N THR A 136 -6.03 -3.73 -1.19
CA THR A 136 -6.86 -4.58 -0.35
C THR A 136 -7.61 -5.61 -1.19
N SER A 137 -8.15 -5.21 -2.35
CA SER A 137 -8.84 -6.13 -3.25
C SER A 137 -7.90 -7.17 -3.86
N GLN A 138 -6.68 -6.80 -4.26
CA GLN A 138 -5.68 -7.77 -4.72
C GLN A 138 -5.27 -8.76 -3.62
N GLN A 139 -5.03 -8.27 -2.41
CA GLN A 139 -4.68 -9.11 -1.27
C GLN A 139 -5.80 -10.11 -0.96
N LEU A 140 -7.05 -9.65 -0.90
CA LEU A 140 -8.21 -10.50 -0.67
C LEU A 140 -8.44 -11.50 -1.81
N HIS A 141 -8.25 -11.09 -3.08
CA HIS A 141 -8.40 -11.97 -4.24
C HIS A 141 -7.38 -13.12 -4.24
N SER A 142 -6.14 -12.83 -3.84
CA SER A 142 -5.08 -13.84 -3.75
C SER A 142 -5.23 -14.83 -2.59
N LEU A 143 -6.11 -14.52 -1.63
CA LEU A 143 -6.22 -15.22 -0.38
C LEU A 143 -7.27 -16.34 -0.45
N ILE A 144 -6.95 -17.47 0.18
CA ILE A 144 -7.88 -18.58 0.38
C ILE A 144 -8.31 -18.62 1.86
N VAL A 145 -9.60 -18.46 2.10
CA VAL A 145 -10.18 -18.45 3.44
C VAL A 145 -10.43 -19.88 3.89
N ILE A 146 -9.79 -20.29 4.97
CA ILE A 146 -10.01 -21.60 5.56
C ILE A 146 -11.21 -21.50 6.51
N VAL A 147 -12.32 -22.12 6.13
CA VAL A 147 -13.55 -22.12 6.91
C VAL A 147 -13.63 -23.41 7.72
N ASN A 148 -13.41 -23.25 9.02
CA ASN A 148 -13.41 -24.35 9.98
C ASN A 148 -14.82 -24.59 10.51
N MET A 149 -15.38 -25.73 10.16
CA MET A 149 -16.71 -26.17 10.58
C MET A 149 -16.63 -27.40 11.47
N SER A 150 -17.68 -27.67 12.23
CA SER A 150 -17.75 -28.85 13.09
C SER A 150 -18.05 -30.10 12.27
N PHE A 151 -17.36 -31.21 12.54
CA PHE A 151 -17.72 -32.51 11.99
C PHE A 151 -18.84 -33.20 12.80
N ASP A 152 -18.96 -32.86 14.10
CA ASP A 152 -19.83 -33.58 15.03
C ASP A 152 -21.26 -33.02 15.09
N THR A 153 -21.45 -31.76 14.70
CA THR A 153 -22.75 -31.07 14.77
C THR A 153 -23.18 -30.62 13.38
N PRO A 154 -24.45 -30.77 12.99
CA PRO A 154 -24.95 -30.25 11.72
C PRO A 154 -24.88 -28.74 11.68
N TRP A 155 -24.55 -28.20 10.51
CA TRP A 155 -24.36 -26.77 10.30
C TRP A 155 -24.80 -26.36 8.90
N ILE A 156 -25.15 -25.09 8.77
CA ILE A 156 -25.44 -24.42 7.50
C ILE A 156 -24.46 -23.27 7.38
N LEU A 157 -23.81 -23.14 6.23
CA LEU A 157 -22.84 -22.08 6.01
C LEU A 157 -23.55 -20.72 5.88
N GLU A 158 -23.43 -19.92 6.94
CA GLU A 158 -23.90 -18.53 6.99
C GLU A 158 -22.73 -17.54 6.92
N LYS A 159 -23.02 -16.27 6.62
CA LYS A 159 -22.00 -15.24 6.38
C LYS A 159 -21.10 -14.99 7.59
N TRP A 160 -21.63 -15.08 8.81
CA TRP A 160 -20.83 -14.93 10.03
C TRP A 160 -19.72 -15.99 10.18
N HIS A 161 -19.89 -17.20 9.63
CA HIS A 161 -18.84 -18.22 9.64
C HIS A 161 -17.63 -17.77 8.81
N ILE A 162 -17.88 -17.13 7.67
CA ILE A 162 -16.86 -16.54 6.81
C ILE A 162 -16.23 -15.34 7.53
N GLN A 163 -17.04 -14.49 8.16
CA GLN A 163 -16.56 -13.33 8.93
C GLN A 163 -15.56 -13.74 10.01
N ILE A 164 -15.88 -14.77 10.81
CA ILE A 164 -14.99 -15.28 11.86
C ILE A 164 -13.72 -15.89 11.24
N SER A 165 -13.85 -16.62 10.13
CA SER A 165 -12.72 -17.25 9.44
C SER A 165 -11.74 -16.20 8.89
N LEU A 166 -12.26 -15.15 8.27
CA LEU A 166 -11.50 -13.97 7.83
C LEU A 166 -10.81 -13.26 9.01
N ARG A 167 -11.53 -13.10 10.13
CA ARG A 167 -10.97 -12.50 11.34
C ARG A 167 -9.80 -13.31 11.89
N ARG A 168 -9.88 -14.65 11.84
CA ARG A 168 -8.77 -15.54 12.23
C ARG A 168 -7.54 -15.38 11.32
N GLN A 169 -7.74 -14.96 10.08
CA GLN A 169 -6.67 -14.67 9.12
C GLN A 169 -6.23 -13.19 9.13
N GLY A 170 -6.79 -12.35 10.00
CA GLY A 170 -6.38 -10.95 10.22
C GLY A 170 -7.26 -9.90 9.54
N PHE A 171 -8.33 -10.29 8.85
CA PHE A 171 -9.25 -9.34 8.18
C PHE A 171 -10.51 -9.12 9.01
N ILE A 172 -10.78 -7.86 9.38
CA ILE A 172 -11.97 -7.47 10.14
C ILE A 172 -12.94 -6.80 9.15
N MET A 173 -14.12 -7.39 8.98
CA MET A 173 -15.17 -6.89 8.08
C MET A 173 -16.55 -7.15 8.67
N ASP A 174 -17.54 -6.40 8.20
CA ASP A 174 -18.95 -6.58 8.57
C ASP A 174 -19.63 -7.65 7.70
N GLU A 175 -20.68 -8.27 8.23
CA GLU A 175 -21.44 -9.32 7.55
C GLU A 175 -22.14 -8.81 6.27
N SER A 176 -22.51 -7.52 6.25
CA SER A 176 -23.15 -6.85 5.10
C SER A 176 -22.26 -6.75 3.86
N CYS A 177 -20.94 -6.89 4.04
CA CYS A 177 -19.95 -6.88 2.96
C CYS A 177 -19.79 -8.26 2.31
N ILE A 178 -20.25 -9.33 2.95
CA ILE A 178 -20.06 -10.71 2.49
C ILE A 178 -21.30 -11.16 1.72
N LEU A 179 -21.09 -11.68 0.53
CA LEU A 179 -22.11 -12.28 -0.33
C LEU A 179 -21.79 -13.75 -0.53
N LEU A 180 -22.71 -14.60 -0.09
CA LEU A 180 -22.67 -16.03 -0.33
C LEU A 180 -23.37 -16.35 -1.66
N PRO A 181 -22.92 -17.39 -2.39
CA PRO A 181 -23.69 -17.90 -3.51
C PRO A 181 -25.06 -18.43 -3.02
N GLY A 182 -26.05 -18.46 -3.91
CA GLY A 182 -27.40 -18.93 -3.57
C GLY A 182 -27.48 -20.41 -3.16
N ASP A 183 -26.44 -21.20 -3.46
CA ASP A 183 -26.36 -22.61 -3.09
C ASP A 183 -26.09 -22.77 -1.59
N THR A 184 -27.06 -23.32 -0.88
CA THR A 184 -26.93 -23.58 0.56
C THR A 184 -25.98 -24.76 0.82
N ILE A 185 -24.80 -24.46 1.38
CA ILE A 185 -23.83 -25.48 1.77
C ILE A 185 -24.18 -25.96 3.19
N SER A 186 -24.58 -27.22 3.31
CA SER A 186 -24.91 -27.86 4.59
C SER A 186 -24.01 -29.06 4.84
N GLY A 187 -23.66 -29.27 6.11
CA GLY A 187 -22.81 -30.37 6.57
C GLY A 187 -23.37 -31.02 7.84
N PRO A 188 -22.70 -32.07 8.35
CA PRO A 188 -21.36 -32.52 8.00
C PRO A 188 -21.38 -33.59 6.89
N ASN A 189 -20.57 -33.40 5.85
CA ASN A 189 -20.36 -34.40 4.80
C ASN A 189 -18.86 -34.49 4.47
N ILE A 190 -18.33 -35.72 4.39
CA ILE A 190 -16.94 -36.02 4.06
C ILE A 190 -16.58 -35.47 2.68
N ASP A 191 -17.52 -35.47 1.72
CA ASP A 191 -17.29 -34.97 0.35
C ASP A 191 -17.03 -33.45 0.30
N LEU A 192 -17.39 -32.73 1.36
CA LEU A 192 -17.15 -31.29 1.46
C LEU A 192 -15.77 -30.98 2.05
N GLU A 193 -15.06 -31.97 2.59
CA GLU A 193 -13.73 -31.77 3.17
C GLU A 193 -12.74 -31.30 2.09
N ALA A 194 -11.99 -30.24 2.39
CA ALA A 194 -11.06 -29.59 1.48
C ALA A 194 -11.70 -29.05 0.17
N LYS A 195 -13.03 -29.06 0.06
CA LYS A 195 -13.74 -28.53 -1.11
C LYS A 195 -13.61 -27.01 -1.16
N LEU A 196 -13.37 -26.50 -2.37
CA LEU A 196 -13.35 -25.07 -2.65
C LEU A 196 -14.75 -24.59 -3.02
N PHE A 197 -15.14 -23.45 -2.47
CA PHE A 197 -16.35 -22.73 -2.84
C PHE A 197 -16.04 -21.25 -3.07
N ARG A 198 -16.84 -20.60 -3.90
CA ARG A 198 -16.70 -19.17 -4.23
C ARG A 198 -17.62 -18.36 -3.33
N PHE A 199 -17.14 -17.24 -2.83
CA PHE A 199 -17.96 -16.19 -2.22
C PHE A 199 -17.42 -14.83 -2.63
N TYR A 200 -18.20 -13.77 -2.43
CA TYR A 200 -17.82 -12.42 -2.83
C TYR A 200 -17.76 -11.48 -1.64
N VAL A 201 -16.80 -10.56 -1.68
CA VAL A 201 -16.65 -9.49 -0.69
C VAL A 201 -16.78 -8.15 -1.40
N VAL A 202 -17.61 -7.28 -0.86
CA VAL A 202 -17.84 -5.92 -1.37
C VAL A 202 -16.99 -4.93 -0.57
N ILE A 203 -16.13 -4.19 -1.26
CA ILE A 203 -15.29 -3.12 -0.71
C ILE A 203 -15.86 -1.78 -1.15
N ASN A 204 -16.04 -0.86 -0.21
CA ASN A 204 -16.51 0.51 -0.44
C ASN A 204 -17.80 0.62 -1.29
N ASN A 205 -18.63 -0.42 -1.34
CA ASN A 205 -19.84 -0.50 -2.18
C ASN A 205 -19.61 -0.36 -3.69
N HIS A 206 -18.36 -0.44 -4.16
CA HIS A 206 -18.00 -0.23 -5.57
C HIS A 206 -17.19 -1.39 -6.14
N THR A 207 -16.27 -1.97 -5.37
CA THR A 207 -15.46 -3.10 -5.84
C THR A 207 -15.99 -4.40 -5.25
N VAL A 208 -16.23 -5.38 -6.11
CA VAL A 208 -16.58 -6.75 -5.71
C VAL A 208 -15.38 -7.65 -5.96
N VAL A 209 -14.95 -8.33 -4.91
CA VAL A 209 -13.79 -9.23 -4.93
C VAL A 209 -14.27 -10.68 -4.84
N PRO A 210 -14.06 -11.49 -5.89
CA PRO A 210 -14.32 -12.92 -5.82
C PRO A 210 -13.22 -13.61 -4.99
N MET A 211 -13.61 -14.25 -3.89
CA MET A 211 -12.70 -14.94 -2.96
C MET A 211 -12.98 -16.43 -2.94
N LEU A 212 -11.95 -17.22 -2.59
CA LEU A 212 -12.07 -18.67 -2.46
C LEU A 212 -12.13 -19.06 -0.98
N GLY A 213 -13.13 -19.86 -0.63
CA GLY A 213 -13.25 -20.52 0.65
C GLY A 213 -12.87 -21.98 0.52
N ARG A 214 -12.03 -22.48 1.43
CA ARG A 214 -11.73 -23.90 1.57
C ARG A 214 -12.38 -24.40 2.86
N LEU A 215 -13.27 -25.37 2.74
CA LEU A 215 -13.95 -25.94 3.88
C LEU A 215 -13.05 -26.97 4.58
N GLN A 216 -12.96 -26.90 5.91
CA GLN A 216 -12.29 -27.88 6.76
C GLN A 216 -13.20 -28.27 7.91
N GLN A 217 -13.41 -29.58 8.10
CA GLN A 217 -14.25 -30.11 9.16
C GLN A 217 -13.38 -30.60 10.31
N ILE A 218 -13.58 -30.00 11.48
CA ILE A 218 -12.85 -30.29 12.69
C ILE A 218 -13.75 -31.10 13.63
N SER A 219 -13.24 -32.23 14.10
CA SER A 219 -13.83 -32.95 15.23
C SER A 219 -13.02 -32.74 16.50
N THR A 220 -13.71 -32.64 17.63
CA THR A 220 -13.08 -32.64 18.96
C THR A 220 -12.50 -34.02 19.29
N ARG A 221 -13.13 -35.08 18.78
CA ARG A 221 -12.73 -36.48 19.02
C ARG A 221 -11.53 -36.83 18.16
N SER A 222 -10.44 -37.28 18.79
CA SER A 222 -9.20 -37.66 18.09
C SER A 222 -9.42 -38.72 17.01
N SER A 223 -10.33 -39.67 17.24
CA SER A 223 -10.66 -40.74 16.29
C SER A 223 -11.36 -40.28 15.01
N ARG A 224 -11.96 -39.08 15.01
CA ARG A 224 -12.70 -38.51 13.89
C ARG A 224 -12.00 -37.32 13.25
N ARG A 225 -10.75 -37.06 13.63
CA ARG A 225 -9.94 -36.01 13.00
C ARG A 225 -9.54 -36.48 11.61
N LEU A 226 -10.04 -35.80 10.59
CA LEU A 226 -9.61 -36.01 9.23
C LEU A 226 -8.21 -35.41 9.07
N LEU A 227 -7.26 -36.23 8.62
CA LEU A 227 -5.95 -35.77 8.20
C LEU A 227 -5.95 -35.77 6.67
N VAL A 228 -5.70 -34.61 6.08
CA VAL A 228 -5.50 -34.49 4.63
C VAL A 228 -4.00 -34.32 4.38
N PRO A 229 -3.23 -35.41 4.22
CA PRO A 229 -1.81 -35.31 4.00
C PRO A 229 -1.51 -34.70 2.62
N GLY A 230 -0.55 -33.78 2.57
CA GLY A 230 0.00 -33.25 1.31
C GLY A 230 -0.78 -32.10 0.67
N LEU A 231 -1.91 -31.65 1.24
CA LEU A 231 -2.62 -30.47 0.78
C LEU A 231 -2.12 -29.23 1.53
N ASP A 232 -1.56 -28.26 0.81
CA ASP A 232 -1.27 -26.94 1.38
C ASP A 232 -2.58 -26.14 1.45
N PRO A 233 -3.09 -25.84 2.66
CA PRO A 233 -4.39 -25.20 2.82
C PRO A 233 -4.42 -23.76 2.27
N LEU A 234 -3.26 -23.18 1.93
CA LEU A 234 -3.11 -21.82 1.42
C LEU A 234 -2.80 -21.75 -0.08
N ARG A 235 -2.74 -22.89 -0.77
CA ARG A 235 -2.53 -22.93 -2.22
C ARG A 235 -3.67 -23.65 -2.92
N THR A 236 -4.00 -23.18 -4.11
CA THR A 236 -4.99 -23.79 -5.01
C THR A 236 -4.30 -24.17 -6.31
N ASN A 237 -4.56 -25.38 -6.78
CA ASN A 237 -4.17 -25.84 -8.10
C ASN A 237 -5.34 -25.66 -9.09
N ASP A 238 -5.04 -25.37 -10.36
CA ASP A 238 -6.08 -25.25 -11.41
C ASP A 238 -6.91 -26.53 -11.58
N GLU A 239 -6.32 -27.68 -11.27
CA GLU A 239 -6.99 -28.97 -11.27
C GLU A 239 -8.03 -29.09 -10.15
N GLU A 240 -7.71 -28.61 -8.94
CA GLU A 240 -8.65 -28.59 -7.80
C GLU A 240 -9.85 -27.69 -8.09
N MET A 241 -9.60 -26.54 -8.74
CA MET A 241 -10.67 -25.64 -9.18
C MET A 241 -11.63 -26.32 -10.15
N LYS A 242 -11.10 -27.07 -11.13
CA LYS A 242 -11.91 -27.84 -12.09
C LYS A 242 -12.71 -28.94 -11.39
N ILE A 243 -12.11 -29.67 -10.46
CA ILE A 243 -12.77 -30.72 -9.68
C ILE A 243 -13.92 -30.13 -8.86
N CYS A 244 -13.73 -28.96 -8.26
CA CYS A 244 -14.76 -28.29 -7.48
C CYS A 244 -15.79 -27.53 -8.32
N GLY A 245 -15.60 -27.44 -9.64
CA GLY A 245 -16.47 -26.69 -10.55
C GLY A 245 -16.35 -25.15 -10.43
N VAL A 246 -15.27 -24.64 -9.82
CA VAL A 246 -15.06 -23.21 -9.60
C VAL A 246 -14.24 -22.62 -10.75
N LYS A 247 -14.75 -21.54 -11.38
CA LYS A 247 -14.04 -20.82 -12.45
C LYS A 247 -13.14 -19.72 -11.88
N HIS A 248 -12.10 -19.32 -12.62
CA HIS A 248 -11.30 -18.16 -12.28
C HIS A 248 -12.04 -16.87 -12.69
N GLU A 249 -12.12 -15.91 -11.77
CA GLU A 249 -12.84 -14.65 -11.96
C GLU A 249 -11.93 -13.49 -11.57
N SER A 250 -12.01 -12.40 -12.32
CA SER A 250 -11.29 -11.15 -12.02
C SER A 250 -12.09 -10.28 -11.04
N ILE A 251 -11.39 -9.37 -10.37
CA ILE A 251 -12.01 -8.34 -9.52
C ILE A 251 -12.95 -7.49 -10.39
N ILE A 252 -14.17 -7.25 -9.90
CA ILE A 252 -15.21 -6.51 -10.62
C ILE A 252 -15.30 -5.10 -10.03
N GLN A 253 -15.20 -4.09 -10.88
CA GLN A 253 -15.44 -2.69 -10.50
C GLN A 253 -16.83 -2.27 -10.99
N CYS A 254 -17.70 -1.86 -10.07
CA CYS A 254 -19.03 -1.35 -10.35
C CYS A 254 -19.02 0.18 -10.35
N GLU A 255 -19.49 0.76 -11.45
CA GLU A 255 -19.68 2.22 -11.56
C GLU A 255 -20.85 2.70 -10.69
N THR A 256 -21.88 1.86 -10.53
CA THR A 256 -23.04 2.12 -9.65
C THR A 256 -22.74 1.71 -8.22
N SER A 257 -23.11 2.54 -7.24
CA SER A 257 -23.02 2.19 -5.83
C SER A 257 -23.96 1.02 -5.50
N LEU A 258 -23.43 0.00 -4.82
CA LEU A 258 -24.16 -1.18 -4.34
C LEU A 258 -24.84 -0.94 -2.98
N GLN A 259 -24.87 0.31 -2.50
CA GLN A 259 -25.42 0.65 -1.20
C GLN A 259 -26.95 0.53 -1.18
N GLY A 260 -27.50 -0.17 -0.18
CA GLY A 260 -28.95 -0.34 0.01
C GLY A 260 -29.61 -1.41 -0.87
N MET A 261 -28.87 -2.05 -1.78
CA MET A 261 -29.36 -3.17 -2.58
C MET A 261 -29.46 -4.47 -1.77
N SER A 262 -30.42 -5.31 -2.12
CA SER A 262 -30.53 -6.66 -1.55
C SER A 262 -29.38 -7.57 -2.04
N ASP A 263 -29.09 -8.64 -1.30
CA ASP A 263 -28.03 -9.59 -1.69
C ASP A 263 -28.28 -10.23 -3.06
N SER A 264 -29.55 -10.50 -3.39
CA SER A 264 -29.95 -11.04 -4.69
C SER A 264 -29.66 -10.06 -5.83
N GLU A 265 -30.00 -8.78 -5.67
CA GLU A 265 -29.72 -7.75 -6.67
C GLU A 265 -28.22 -7.61 -6.92
N ARG A 266 -27.42 -7.66 -5.85
CA ARG A 266 -25.97 -7.59 -5.95
C ARG A 266 -25.41 -8.79 -6.71
N LEU A 267 -25.91 -9.99 -6.45
CA LEU A 267 -25.53 -11.21 -7.17
C LEU A 267 -25.93 -11.17 -8.64
N ASP A 268 -27.09 -10.61 -8.97
CA ASP A 268 -27.53 -10.44 -10.37
C ASP A 268 -26.59 -9.50 -11.14
N ILE A 269 -26.16 -8.40 -10.51
CA ILE A 269 -25.17 -7.48 -11.11
C ILE A 269 -23.84 -8.21 -11.36
N ILE A 270 -23.39 -9.02 -10.40
CA ILE A 270 -22.16 -9.82 -10.53
C ILE A 270 -22.31 -10.83 -11.67
N ALA A 271 -23.43 -11.55 -11.75
CA ALA A 271 -23.71 -12.52 -12.80
C ALA A 271 -23.72 -11.86 -14.20
N ASN A 272 -24.34 -10.67 -14.32
CA ASN A 272 -24.37 -9.91 -15.58
C ASN A 272 -22.98 -9.42 -16.02
N LYS A 273 -22.04 -9.24 -15.09
CA LYS A 273 -20.65 -8.84 -15.41
C LYS A 273 -19.75 -10.03 -15.74
N LEU A 274 -20.15 -11.25 -15.37
CA LEU A 274 -19.42 -12.49 -15.61
C LEU A 274 -19.89 -13.26 -16.86
N GLY A 275 -21.09 -12.97 -17.36
CA GLY A 275 -21.68 -13.52 -18.59
C GLY A 275 -21.23 -12.78 -19.86
#